data_AF-A0A972SHV4-F1
#
_entry.id   AF-A0A972SHV4-F1
#
_cell.length_a   1.000
_cell.length_b   1.000
_cell.length_c   1.000
_cell.angle_alpha   90.00
_cell.angle_beta   90.00
_cell.angle_gamma   90.00
#
_symmetry.space_group_name_H-M   'P 1'
#
loop_
_entity.id
_entity.type
_entity.pdbx_description
1 polymer ?
#
loop_
_entity_poly.entity_id
_entity_poly.type
_entity_poly.pdbx_seq_one_letter_code
_entity_poly.pdbx_strand_id
1 'polypeptide(L)' 'MSREELVKELMEKDPSFRELKKKHEELDKKIRKLEKHHPMTHDLELEIEKLKKEKLYYKDLIEERLRAYEKERNG' A
#
# COMPACT_ATOMS: atom_id res chain seq x y z
N MET A 1 -7.55 21.31 4.55
CA MET A 1 -7.26 20.40 3.41
C MET A 1 -7.80 19.03 3.75
N SER A 2 -8.36 18.34 2.78
CA SER A 2 -8.73 16.95 2.96
C SER A 2 -7.51 16.05 2.72
N ARG A 3 -7.54 14.87 3.32
CA ARG A 3 -6.50 13.86 3.12
C ARG A 3 -6.37 13.45 1.65
N GLU A 4 -7.46 13.50 0.89
CA GLU A 4 -7.48 13.18 -0.53
C GLU A 4 -6.70 14.20 -1.37
N GLU A 5 -6.73 15.48 -0.99
CA GLU A 5 -5.95 16.52 -1.66
C GLU A 5 -4.44 16.29 -1.46
N LEU A 6 -4.02 16.00 -0.23
CA LEU A 6 -2.61 15.67 0.07
C LEU A 6 -2.13 14.44 -0.70
N VAL A 7 -2.97 13.41 -0.81
CA VAL A 7 -2.67 12.21 -1.60
C VAL A 7 -2.52 12.56 -3.08
N LYS A 8 -3.43 13.36 -3.66
CA LYS A 8 -3.32 13.77 -5.07
C LYS A 8 -2.03 14.53 -5.33
N GLU A 9 -1.70 15.50 -4.47
CA GLU A 9 -0.47 16.27 -4.60
C GLU A 9 0.79 15.41 -4.46
N LEU A 10 0.84 14.49 -3.49
CA LEU A 10 1.97 13.56 -3.36
C LEU A 10 2.06 12.61 -4.56
N MET A 11 0.93 12.16 -5.11
CA MET A 11 0.93 11.34 -6.32
C MET A 11 1.52 12.07 -7.52
N GLU A 12 1.39 13.40 -7.60
CA GLU A 12 1.96 14.22 -8.67
C GLU A 12 3.43 14.58 -8.42
N LYS A 13 3.76 14.97 -7.19
CA LYS A 13 5.06 15.55 -6.81
C LYS A 13 6.10 14.52 -6.35
N ASP A 14 5.66 13.37 -5.86
CA ASP A 14 6.53 12.36 -5.24
C ASP A 14 6.43 11.01 -5.99
N PRO A 15 7.39 10.72 -6.89
CA PRO A 15 7.47 9.44 -7.58
C PRO A 15 7.55 8.24 -6.64
N SER A 16 8.25 8.38 -5.51
CA SER A 16 8.39 7.30 -4.51
C SER A 16 7.06 6.99 -3.86
N PHE A 17 6.26 8.02 -3.55
CA PHE A 17 4.90 7.82 -3.03
C PHE A 17 4.00 7.08 -4.02
N ARG A 18 4.12 7.41 -5.32
CA ARG A 18 3.41 6.70 -6.39
C ARG A 18 3.80 5.23 -6.45
N GLU A 19 5.08 4.91 -6.28
CA GLU A 19 5.56 3.52 -6.22
C GLU A 19 5.03 2.76 -4.99
N LEU A 20 5.01 3.40 -3.81
CA LEU A 20 4.45 2.79 -2.60
C LEU A 20 2.97 2.41 -2.78
N LYS A 21 2.18 3.36 -3.31
CA LYS A 21 0.76 3.15 -3.68
C LYS A 21 0.60 2.00 -4.66
N LYS A 22 1.41 1.97 -5.72
CA LYS A 22 1.39 0.93 -6.74
C LYS A 22 1.70 -0.45 -6.14
N LYS A 23 2.75 -0.56 -5.32
CA LYS A 23 3.11 -1.82 -4.64
C LYS A 23 2.00 -2.32 -3.72
N HIS A 24 1.39 -1.42 -2.95
CA HIS A 24 0.23 -1.78 -2.11
C HIS A 24 -0.94 -2.34 -2.93
N GLU A 25 -1.26 -1.71 -4.07
CA GLU A 25 -2.32 -2.19 -4.98
C GLU A 25 -1.97 -3.51 -5.68
N GLU A 26 -0.72 -3.70 -6.06
CA GLU A 26 -0.22 -4.95 -6.66
C GLU A 26 -0.30 -6.12 -5.66
N LEU A 27 0.08 -5.89 -4.40
CA LEU A 27 -0.07 -6.88 -3.33
C LEU A 27 -1.53 -7.23 -3.08
N ASP A 28 -2.43 -6.25 -3.07
CA ASP A 28 -3.87 -6.50 -2.94
C ASP A 28 -4.41 -7.37 -4.08
N LYS A 29 -4.01 -7.07 -5.33
CA LYS A 29 -4.38 -7.89 -6.50
C LYS A 29 -3.82 -9.31 -6.40
N LYS A 30 -2.56 -9.46 -5.96
CA LYS A 30 -1.92 -10.77 -5.80
C LYS A 30 -2.63 -11.60 -4.72
N ILE A 31 -2.92 -11.01 -3.57
CA ILE A 31 -3.69 -11.65 -2.48
C ILE A 31 -5.04 -12.13 -3.00
N ARG A 32 -5.84 -11.25 -3.63
CA ARG A 32 -7.16 -11.63 -4.16
C ARG A 32 -7.09 -12.74 -5.20
N LYS A 33 -6.02 -12.79 -6.01
CA LYS A 33 -5.83 -13.85 -7.01
C LYS A 33 -5.54 -15.19 -6.33
N LEU A 34 -4.72 -15.20 -5.28
CA LEU A 34 -4.39 -16.39 -4.51
C LEU A 34 -5.58 -16.87 -3.66
N GLU A 35 -6.33 -15.96 -3.04
CA GLU A 35 -7.54 -16.29 -2.26
C GLU A 35 -8.65 -16.91 -3.11
N LYS A 36 -8.66 -16.66 -4.42
CA LYS A 36 -9.60 -17.27 -5.38
C LYS A 36 -9.14 -18.63 -5.89
N HIS A 37 -7.92 -19.07 -5.58
CA HIS A 37 -7.39 -20.34 -6.04
C HIS A 37 -7.99 -21.50 -5.23
N HIS A 38 -8.49 -22.52 -5.93
CA HIS A 38 -8.96 -23.76 -5.32
C HIS A 38 -8.29 -24.98 -6.00
N PRO A 39 -7.81 -25.98 -5.22
CA PRO A 39 -7.86 -26.06 -3.76
C PRO A 39 -6.90 -25.06 -3.08
N MET A 40 -7.27 -24.64 -1.88
CA MET A 40 -6.43 -23.81 -1.02
C MET A 40 -5.47 -24.72 -0.26
N THR A 41 -4.17 -24.63 -0.53
CA THR A 41 -3.14 -25.44 0.13
C THR A 41 -2.50 -24.65 1.27
N HIS A 42 -1.89 -25.35 2.23
CA HIS A 42 -1.19 -24.72 3.35
C HIS A 42 -0.07 -23.76 2.88
N ASP A 43 0.67 -24.13 1.83
CA ASP A 43 1.71 -23.27 1.24
C ASP A 43 1.12 -21.97 0.67
N LEU A 44 -0.05 -22.04 0.03
CA LEU A 44 -0.77 -20.86 -0.46
C LEU A 44 -1.26 -19.98 0.70
N GLU A 45 -1.70 -20.58 1.82
CA GLU A 45 -2.12 -19.82 3.00
C GLU A 45 -0.95 -19.02 3.58
N LEU A 46 0.22 -19.66 3.71
CA LEU A 46 1.44 -19.02 4.17
C LEU A 46 1.90 -17.90 3.22
N GLU A 47 1.79 -18.10 1.90
CA GLU A 47 2.11 -17.04 0.94
C GLU A 47 1.16 -15.85 1.07
N ILE A 48 -0.15 -16.11 1.19
CA ILE A 48 -1.15 -15.04 1.39
C ILE A 48 -0.89 -14.28 2.68
N GLU A 49 -0.56 -14.97 3.78
CA GLU A 49 -0.25 -14.31 5.05
C GLU A 49 1.00 -13.42 4.95
N LYS A 50 2.05 -13.89 4.27
CA LYS A 50 3.25 -13.08 3.98
C LYS A 50 2.91 -11.83 3.17
N LEU A 51 2.13 -11.98 2.10
CA LEU A 51 1.70 -10.87 1.26
C LEU A 51 0.81 -9.87 2.02
N LYS A 52 -0.03 -10.34 2.95
CA LYS A 52 -0.84 -9.47 3.84
C LYS A 52 0.05 -8.65 4.77
N LYS A 53 1.11 -9.24 5.33
CA LYS A 53 2.10 -8.53 6.15
C LYS A 53 2.86 -7.47 5.34
N GLU A 54 3.30 -7.81 4.13
CA GLU A 54 3.93 -6.84 3.23
C GLU A 54 2.97 -5.70 2.86
N LYS A 55 1.70 -6.02 2.55
CA LYS A 55 0.69 -5.00 2.24
C LYS A 55 0.49 -4.03 3.41
N LEU A 56 0.46 -4.54 4.64
CA LEU A 56 0.38 -3.71 5.85
C LEU A 56 1.60 -2.79 5.96
N TYR A 57 2.80 -3.31 5.74
CA TYR A 57 4.03 -2.51 5.74
C TYR A 57 3.98 -1.35 4.73
N TYR A 58 3.57 -1.61 3.48
CA TYR A 58 3.44 -0.53 2.48
C TYR A 58 2.35 0.48 2.83
N LYS A 59 1.26 0.04 3.47
CA LYS A 59 0.25 0.95 4.00
C LYS A 59 0.86 1.88 5.05
N ASP A 60 1.65 1.34 5.98
CA ASP A 60 2.27 2.15 7.04
C ASP A 60 3.27 3.18 6.46
N LEU A 61 4.05 2.80 5.45
CA LEU A 61 4.94 3.74 4.74
C LEU A 61 4.17 4.87 4.03
N ILE A 62 3.02 4.56 3.43
CA ILE A 62 2.13 5.56 2.80
C ILE A 62 1.61 6.55 3.86
N GLU A 63 1.18 6.03 5.01
CA GLU A 63 0.70 6.84 6.14
C GLU A 63 1.79 7.75 6.70
N GLU A 64 3.00 7.20 6.90
CA GLU A 64 4.15 7.96 7.38
C GLU A 64 4.52 9.09 6.42
N ARG A 65 4.58 8.79 5.11
CA ARG A 65 4.89 9.80 4.10
C ARG A 65 3.83 10.90 4.02
N LEU A 66 2.55 10.54 4.15
CA LEU A 66 1.45 11.50 4.20
C LEU A 66 1.58 12.45 5.40
N ARG A 67 1.84 11.90 6.59
CA ARG A 67 2.03 12.70 7.81
C ARG A 67 3.25 13.61 7.73
N ALA A 68 4.36 13.10 7.17
CA ALA A 68 5.56 13.90 6.94
C ALA A 68 5.27 15.07 6.00
N TYR A 69 4.58 14.81 4.87
CA TYR A 69 4.22 15.85 3.91
C TYR A 69 3.27 16.90 4.48
N GLU A 70 2.28 16.46 5.26
CA GLU A 70 1.35 17.37 5.94
C GLU A 70 2.11 18.30 6.90
N LYS A 71 3.10 17.77 7.62
CA LYS A 71 3.96 18.56 8.51
C LYS A 71 4.86 19.53 7.75
N GLU A 72 5.49 19.09 6.65
CA GLU A 72 6.34 19.92 5.78
C GLU A 72 5.57 21.10 5.17
N ARG A 73 4.28 20.94 4.92
CA ARG A 73 3.43 21.97 4.32
C ARG A 73 2.83 22.96 5.33
N ASN A 74 2.64 22.52 6.57
CA ASN A 74 2.03 23.33 7.63
C ASN A 74 3.07 23.97 8.57
N GLY A 75 4.36 23.65 8.42
CA GLY A 75 5.48 24.27 9.14
C GLY A 75 6.16 25.34 8.30
#